data_AF-A0A5E4XRE7-F1
#
_entry.id   AF-A0A5E4XRE7-F1
#
_cell.length_a   1.000
_cell.length_b   1.000
_cell.length_c   1.000
_cell.angle_alpha   90.00
_cell.angle_beta   90.00
_cell.angle_gamma   90.00
#
_symmetry.space_group_name_H-M   'P 1'
#
loop_
_entity.id
_entity.type
_entity.pdbx_description
1 polymer ?
#
loop_
_entity_poly.entity_id
_entity_poly.type
_entity_poly.pdbx_seq_one_letter_code
_entity_poly.pdbx_strand_id
1 'polypeptide(L)'
;MEQAYAAIGRAVIAMQMFEVTFVSIHEGFKMITDEVYREASGGMIDEKKYKTASSNVVTALSDRGQIATDLEDRLNTLIERRNELMHRWFMHHGWPWPETNNAADYAPVVELAEWVRTEANAITRMMAGYMVQHAHPDDAAKDPETYRQAMADLFHKLHAQE
;
A
#
# COMPACT_ATOMS: atom_id res chain seq x y z
N MET A 1 -20.69 -16.83 9.94
CA MET A 1 -21.03 -15.84 8.89
C MET A 1 -20.67 -14.39 9.25
N GLU A 2 -21.25 -13.78 10.29
CA GLU A 2 -21.01 -12.36 10.65
C GLU A 2 -19.52 -12.02 10.85
N GLN A 3 -18.78 -12.90 11.55
CA GLN A 3 -17.34 -12.78 11.74
C GLN A 3 -16.55 -12.72 10.41
N ALA A 4 -16.99 -13.45 9.39
CA ALA A 4 -16.34 -13.49 8.08
C ALA A 4 -16.52 -12.16 7.34
N TYR A 5 -17.75 -11.62 7.32
CA TYR A 5 -18.00 -10.29 6.76
C TYR A 5 -17.24 -9.21 7.52
N ALA A 6 -17.18 -9.29 8.85
CA ALA A 6 -16.42 -8.34 9.66
C ALA A 6 -14.91 -8.42 9.37
N ALA A 7 -14.36 -9.62 9.17
CA ALA A 7 -12.95 -9.81 8.78
C ALA A 7 -12.66 -9.19 7.41
N ILE A 8 -13.50 -9.47 6.41
CA ILE A 8 -13.40 -8.88 5.07
C ILE A 8 -13.48 -7.35 5.17
N GLY A 9 -14.46 -6.81 5.90
CA GLY A 9 -14.62 -5.36 6.08
C GLY A 9 -13.40 -4.69 6.71
N ARG A 10 -12.78 -5.32 7.72
CA ARG A 10 -11.52 -4.81 8.32
C ARG A 10 -10.36 -4.86 7.34
N ALA A 11 -10.26 -5.90 6.52
CA ALA A 11 -9.25 -6.01 5.48
C ALA A 11 -9.40 -4.91 4.42
N VAL A 12 -10.64 -4.62 4.00
CA VAL A 12 -10.95 -3.53 3.05
C VAL A 12 -10.52 -2.18 3.61
N ILE A 13 -10.87 -1.87 4.87
CA ILE A 13 -10.47 -0.61 5.50
C ILE A 13 -8.94 -0.49 5.57
N ALA A 14 -8.25 -1.55 5.99
CA ALA A 14 -6.79 -1.55 6.05
C ALA A 14 -6.16 -1.35 4.66
N MET A 15 -6.69 -1.98 3.62
CA MET A 15 -6.26 -1.77 2.24
C MET A 15 -6.51 -0.35 1.75
N GLN A 16 -7.66 0.25 2.09
CA GLN A 16 -7.93 1.63 1.70
C GLN A 16 -6.95 2.61 2.35
N MET A 17 -6.61 2.39 3.61
CA MET A 17 -5.59 3.19 4.31
C MET A 17 -4.22 3.01 3.64
N PHE A 18 -3.83 1.77 3.34
CA PHE A 18 -2.61 1.48 2.60
C PHE A 18 -2.57 2.19 1.25
N GLU A 19 -3.62 2.06 0.43
CA GLU A 19 -3.68 2.64 -0.93
C GLU A 19 -3.55 4.17 -0.88
N VAL A 20 -4.26 4.83 0.06
CA VAL A 20 -4.14 6.28 0.25
C VAL A 20 -2.72 6.64 0.65
N THR A 21 -2.16 6.01 1.69
CA THR A 21 -0.80 6.28 2.15
C THR A 21 0.24 6.04 1.06
N PHE A 22 0.14 4.93 0.33
CA PHE A 22 1.07 4.55 -0.73
C PHE A 22 1.05 5.55 -1.89
N VAL A 23 -0.13 5.93 -2.38
CA VAL A 23 -0.27 6.92 -3.46
C VAL A 23 0.19 8.30 -3.00
N SER A 24 -0.21 8.75 -1.79
CA SER A 24 0.20 10.05 -1.27
C SER A 24 1.73 10.17 -1.15
N ILE A 25 2.38 9.12 -0.64
CA ILE A 25 3.84 9.10 -0.48
C ILE A 25 4.54 9.04 -1.84
N HIS A 26 4.07 8.20 -2.77
CA HIS A 26 4.66 8.13 -4.11
C HIS A 26 4.56 9.45 -4.87
N GLU A 27 3.39 10.11 -4.81
CA GLU A 27 3.17 11.38 -5.49
C GLU A 27 3.96 12.52 -4.82
N GLY A 28 4.01 12.55 -3.48
CA GLY A 28 4.84 13.48 -2.73
C GLY A 28 6.33 13.31 -3.02
N PHE A 29 6.81 12.06 -3.06
CA PHE A 29 8.16 11.71 -3.48
C PHE A 29 8.50 12.31 -4.85
N LYS A 30 7.65 12.05 -5.85
CA LYS A 30 7.86 12.59 -7.20
C LYS A 30 7.90 14.12 -7.21
N MET A 31 7.04 14.80 -6.48
CA MET A 31 7.07 16.27 -6.38
C MET A 31 8.36 16.80 -5.73
N ILE A 32 9.00 16.03 -4.85
CA ILE A 32 10.25 16.42 -4.19
C ILE A 32 11.46 16.18 -5.11
N THR A 33 11.45 15.09 -5.89
CA THR A 33 12.60 14.68 -6.70
C THR A 33 12.54 15.11 -8.16
N ASP A 34 11.37 15.52 -8.66
CA ASP A 34 11.15 15.92 -10.05
C ASP A 34 10.50 17.31 -10.09
N GLU A 35 11.30 18.32 -10.40
CA GLU A 35 10.87 19.72 -10.45
C GLU A 35 9.83 19.97 -11.55
N VAL A 36 9.98 19.34 -12.72
CA VAL A 36 9.03 19.45 -13.83
C VAL A 36 7.67 18.89 -13.40
N TYR A 37 7.68 17.76 -12.70
CA TYR A 37 6.46 17.17 -12.15
C TYR A 37 5.79 18.07 -11.10
N ARG A 38 6.58 18.66 -10.19
CA ARG A 38 6.09 19.59 -9.17
C ARG A 38 5.42 20.83 -9.79
N GLU A 39 6.05 21.42 -10.80
CA GLU A 39 5.51 22.59 -11.50
C GLU A 39 4.21 22.24 -12.24
N ALA A 40 4.18 21.12 -12.97
CA ALA A 40 3.00 20.67 -13.70
C ALA A 40 1.81 20.33 -12.78
N SER A 41 2.08 19.85 -11.56
CA SER A 41 1.05 19.51 -10.57
C SER A 41 0.66 20.69 -9.66
N GLY A 42 1.40 21.81 -9.72
CA GLY A 42 1.23 22.92 -8.77
C GLY A 42 1.47 22.51 -7.31
N GLY A 43 2.22 21.44 -7.07
CA GLY A 43 2.44 20.87 -5.72
C GLY A 43 1.22 20.17 -5.11
N MET A 44 0.21 19.82 -5.92
CA MET A 44 -1.05 19.21 -5.45
C MET A 44 -1.24 17.81 -6.05
N ILE A 45 -1.79 16.89 -5.25
CA ILE A 45 -2.13 15.54 -5.72
C ILE A 45 -3.53 15.56 -6.35
N ASP A 46 -3.62 15.26 -7.64
CA ASP A 46 -4.90 15.11 -8.35
C ASP A 46 -5.69 13.91 -7.81
N GLU A 47 -7.00 14.06 -7.57
CA GLU A 47 -7.89 12.99 -7.11
C GLU A 47 -7.83 11.72 -8.00
N LYS A 48 -7.54 11.89 -9.30
CA LYS A 48 -7.40 10.78 -10.26
C LYS A 48 -6.22 9.89 -9.93
N LYS A 49 -5.23 10.36 -9.16
CA LYS A 49 -4.10 9.54 -8.71
C LYS A 49 -4.55 8.42 -7.79
N TYR A 50 -5.52 8.66 -6.93
CA TYR A 50 -6.10 7.62 -6.06
C TYR A 50 -6.97 6.59 -6.82
N LYS A 51 -7.31 6.85 -8.09
CA LYS A 51 -7.95 5.89 -8.99
C LYS A 51 -6.94 5.00 -9.72
N THR A 52 -5.65 5.33 -9.63
CA THR A 52 -4.58 4.54 -10.26
C THR A 52 -4.40 3.25 -9.47
N ALA A 53 -4.39 2.11 -10.16
CA ALA A 53 -4.12 0.84 -9.51
C ALA A 53 -2.73 0.85 -8.86
N SER A 54 -2.63 0.45 -7.59
CA SER A 54 -1.35 0.39 -6.86
C SER A 54 -0.30 -0.44 -7.61
N SER A 55 -0.73 -1.46 -8.38
CA SER A 55 0.14 -2.24 -9.26
C SER A 55 0.88 -1.37 -10.27
N ASN A 56 0.24 -0.36 -10.86
CA ASN A 56 0.87 0.51 -11.85
C ASN A 56 1.98 1.36 -11.21
N VAL A 57 1.79 1.76 -9.95
CA VAL A 57 2.81 2.50 -9.19
C VAL A 57 3.98 1.57 -8.87
N VAL A 58 3.72 0.33 -8.44
CA VAL A 58 4.77 -0.66 -8.20
C VAL A 58 5.56 -0.94 -9.47
N THR A 59 4.90 -1.17 -10.61
CA THR A 59 5.55 -1.34 -11.92
C THR A 59 6.42 -0.13 -12.28
N ALA A 60 5.91 1.09 -12.10
CA ALA A 60 6.67 2.29 -12.41
C ALA A 60 7.93 2.46 -11.54
N LEU A 61 7.88 2.03 -10.26
CA LEU A 61 9.04 2.02 -9.38
C LEU A 61 10.04 0.92 -9.78
N SER A 62 9.55 -0.27 -10.11
CA SER A 62 10.35 -1.42 -10.55
C SER A 62 11.10 -1.13 -11.86
N ASP A 63 10.42 -0.59 -12.88
CA ASP A 63 11.00 -0.22 -14.17
C ASP A 63 12.17 0.78 -14.04
N ARG A 64 12.17 1.58 -12.96
CA ARG A 64 13.19 2.58 -12.67
C ARG A 64 14.27 2.09 -11.69
N GLY A 65 14.15 0.86 -11.20
CA GLY A 65 15.01 0.32 -10.14
C GLY A 65 14.92 1.12 -8.85
N GLN A 66 13.76 1.72 -8.55
CA GLN A 66 13.51 2.60 -7.41
C GLN A 66 12.83 1.89 -6.23
N ILE A 67 12.78 0.56 -6.25
CA ILE A 67 12.18 -0.25 -5.19
C ILE A 67 13.07 -1.46 -4.92
N ALA A 68 13.19 -1.83 -3.65
CA ALA A 68 13.88 -3.06 -3.28
C ALA A 68 13.03 -4.29 -3.65
N THR A 69 13.69 -5.35 -4.13
CA THR A 69 13.01 -6.56 -4.65
C THR A 69 12.11 -7.22 -3.61
N ASP A 70 12.52 -7.28 -2.36
CA ASP A 70 11.73 -7.86 -1.27
C ASP A 70 10.47 -7.03 -0.98
N LEU A 71 10.57 -5.70 -1.01
CA LEU A 71 9.42 -4.81 -0.86
C LEU A 71 8.47 -4.90 -2.05
N GLU A 72 9.01 -4.98 -3.27
CA GLU A 72 8.23 -5.19 -4.49
C GLU A 72 7.41 -6.50 -4.40
N ASP A 73 8.05 -7.60 -3.99
CA ASP A 73 7.40 -8.90 -3.82
C ASP A 73 6.28 -8.85 -2.77
N ARG A 74 6.53 -8.17 -1.64
CA ARG A 74 5.51 -7.96 -0.59
C ARG A 74 4.30 -7.18 -1.11
N LEU A 75 4.53 -6.07 -1.81
CA LEU A 75 3.46 -5.23 -2.38
C LEU A 75 2.65 -6.00 -3.43
N ASN A 76 3.31 -6.70 -4.35
CA ASN A 76 2.64 -7.51 -5.37
C ASN A 76 1.82 -8.64 -4.74
N THR A 77 2.38 -9.31 -3.71
CA THR A 77 1.66 -10.35 -2.97
C THR A 77 0.43 -9.79 -2.26
N LEU A 78 0.54 -8.61 -1.64
CA LEU A 78 -0.59 -7.93 -1.01
C LEU A 78 -1.69 -7.59 -2.01
N ILE A 79 -1.34 -6.97 -3.13
CA ILE A 79 -2.28 -6.60 -4.20
C ILE A 79 -3.01 -7.83 -4.72
N GLU A 80 -2.28 -8.91 -4.99
CA GLU A 80 -2.87 -10.14 -5.53
C GLU A 80 -3.79 -10.83 -4.53
N ARG A 81 -3.39 -10.96 -3.27
CA ARG A 81 -4.24 -11.55 -2.22
C ARG A 81 -5.46 -10.70 -1.92
N ARG A 82 -5.35 -9.37 -2.00
CA ARG A 82 -6.51 -8.47 -1.92
C ARG A 82 -7.46 -8.69 -3.10
N ASN A 83 -6.93 -8.82 -4.31
CA ASN A 83 -7.77 -9.08 -5.49
C ASN A 83 -8.45 -10.44 -5.41
N GLU A 84 -7.76 -11.44 -4.87
CA GLU A 84 -8.37 -12.73 -4.55
C GLU A 84 -9.53 -12.54 -3.58
N LEU A 85 -9.28 -11.90 -2.43
CA LEU A 85 -10.29 -11.69 -1.40
C LEU A 85 -11.54 -10.93 -1.92
N MET A 86 -11.32 -9.86 -2.69
CA MET A 86 -12.38 -8.92 -3.06
C MET A 86 -13.14 -9.30 -4.31
N HIS A 87 -12.43 -9.80 -5.32
CA HIS A 87 -13.00 -9.98 -6.65
C HIS A 87 -13.21 -11.44 -6.99
N ARG A 88 -12.31 -12.33 -6.57
CA ARG A 88 -12.28 -13.70 -7.08
C ARG A 88 -12.71 -14.77 -6.08
N TRP A 89 -12.67 -14.48 -4.79
CA TRP A 89 -12.96 -15.45 -3.73
C TRP A 89 -14.31 -16.15 -3.97
N PHE A 90 -15.37 -15.37 -4.17
CA PHE A 90 -16.71 -15.89 -4.38
C PHE A 90 -16.86 -16.67 -5.69
N MET A 91 -16.05 -16.34 -6.70
CA MET A 91 -16.04 -17.07 -7.98
C MET A 91 -15.34 -18.43 -7.85
N HIS A 92 -14.26 -18.50 -7.06
CA HIS A 92 -13.46 -19.71 -6.89
C HIS A 92 -14.02 -20.66 -5.81
N HIS A 93 -14.60 -20.11 -4.75
CA HIS A 93 -14.97 -20.87 -3.54
C HIS A 93 -16.47 -20.83 -3.23
N GLY A 94 -17.24 -19.95 -3.88
CA GLY A 94 -18.63 -19.69 -3.51
C GLY A 94 -18.76 -19.04 -2.13
N TRP A 95 -19.96 -19.08 -1.57
CA TRP A 95 -20.23 -18.71 -0.18
C TRP A 95 -20.92 -19.88 0.52
N PRO A 96 -20.48 -20.28 1.73
CA PRO A 96 -21.10 -21.38 2.46
C PRO A 96 -22.61 -21.16 2.62
N TRP A 97 -23.41 -22.15 2.23
CA TRP A 97 -24.87 -22.08 2.20
C TRP A 97 -25.48 -22.15 3.62
N PRO A 98 -26.62 -21.50 3.90
CA PRO A 98 -27.13 -21.31 5.27
C PRO A 98 -27.46 -22.59 6.05
N GLU A 99 -27.69 -23.71 5.37
CA GLU A 99 -28.15 -24.96 6.00
C GLU A 99 -27.06 -25.70 6.78
N THR A 100 -25.78 -25.37 6.57
CA THR A 100 -24.68 -25.95 7.36
C THR A 100 -24.08 -25.00 8.40
N ASN A 101 -24.27 -23.67 8.27
CA ASN A 101 -23.72 -22.55 9.07
C ASN A 101 -22.53 -22.91 10.00
N ASN A 102 -21.57 -23.65 9.47
CA ASN A 102 -20.45 -24.15 10.23
C ASN A 102 -19.38 -23.06 10.19
N ALA A 103 -18.94 -22.61 11.36
CA ALA A 103 -17.92 -21.58 11.45
C ALA A 103 -16.62 -21.99 10.71
N ALA A 104 -16.32 -23.30 10.66
CA ALA A 104 -15.15 -23.84 9.98
C ALA A 104 -15.16 -23.57 8.47
N ASP A 105 -16.35 -23.52 7.83
CA ASP A 105 -16.47 -23.30 6.39
C ASP A 105 -16.05 -21.87 5.99
N TYR A 106 -16.05 -20.94 6.95
CA TYR A 106 -15.60 -19.56 6.76
C TYR A 106 -14.14 -19.34 7.15
N ALA A 107 -13.45 -20.32 7.75
CA ALA A 107 -12.07 -20.15 8.21
C ALA A 107 -11.12 -19.70 7.09
N PRO A 108 -11.16 -20.28 5.86
CA PRO A 108 -10.24 -19.88 4.79
C PRO A 108 -10.39 -18.41 4.36
N VAL A 109 -11.62 -17.89 4.24
CA VAL A 109 -11.84 -16.47 3.86
C VAL A 109 -11.42 -15.52 4.98
N VAL A 110 -11.62 -15.94 6.23
CA VAL A 110 -11.19 -15.18 7.42
C VAL A 110 -9.67 -15.14 7.48
N GLU A 111 -8.98 -16.24 7.26
CA GLU A 111 -7.51 -16.29 7.24
C GLU A 111 -6.93 -15.39 6.14
N LEU A 112 -7.49 -15.44 4.92
CA LEU A 112 -7.08 -14.54 3.85
C LEU A 112 -7.33 -13.07 4.21
N ALA A 113 -8.50 -12.75 4.76
CA ALA A 113 -8.83 -11.39 5.18
C ALA A 113 -7.90 -10.88 6.29
N GLU A 114 -7.60 -11.70 7.29
CA GLU A 114 -6.70 -11.33 8.39
C GLU A 114 -5.26 -11.19 7.91
N TRP A 115 -4.81 -12.02 6.94
CA TRP A 115 -3.51 -11.84 6.29
C TRP A 115 -3.46 -10.50 5.55
N VAL A 116 -4.44 -10.20 4.68
CA VAL A 116 -4.49 -8.94 3.92
C VAL A 116 -4.50 -7.74 4.85
N ARG A 117 -5.30 -7.80 5.91
CA ARG A 117 -5.36 -6.75 6.93
C ARG A 117 -4.02 -6.54 7.61
N THR A 118 -3.37 -7.62 8.02
CA THR A 118 -2.11 -7.55 8.77
C THR A 118 -0.99 -6.99 7.91
N GLU A 119 -0.85 -7.48 6.68
CA GLU A 119 0.19 -7.03 5.75
C GLU A 119 -0.03 -5.57 5.32
N ALA A 120 -1.27 -5.19 4.98
CA ALA A 120 -1.59 -3.80 4.66
C ALA A 120 -1.24 -2.83 5.79
N ASN A 121 -1.56 -3.20 7.04
CA ASN A 121 -1.21 -2.38 8.21
C ASN A 121 0.30 -2.33 8.45
N ALA A 122 1.02 -3.44 8.27
CA ALA A 122 2.46 -3.50 8.42
C ALA A 122 3.15 -2.55 7.43
N ILE A 123 2.83 -2.67 6.13
CA ILE A 123 3.39 -1.81 5.08
C ILE A 123 3.01 -0.34 5.31
N THR A 124 1.74 -0.05 5.63
CA THR A 124 1.30 1.31 5.95
C THR A 124 2.13 1.92 7.09
N ARG A 125 2.39 1.16 8.15
CA ARG A 125 3.20 1.63 9.29
C ARG A 125 4.64 1.84 8.91
N MET A 126 5.25 0.95 8.13
CA MET A 126 6.63 1.14 7.64
C MET A 126 6.74 2.42 6.82
N MET A 127 5.85 2.62 5.86
CA MET A 127 5.85 3.81 5.01
C MET A 127 5.62 5.11 5.81
N ALA A 128 4.59 5.12 6.66
CA ALA A 128 4.29 6.29 7.49
C ALA A 128 5.41 6.58 8.50
N GLY A 129 6.00 5.54 9.11
CA GLY A 129 7.12 5.66 10.05
C GLY A 129 8.35 6.27 9.38
N TYR A 130 8.73 5.77 8.20
CA TYR A 130 9.83 6.32 7.42
C TYR A 130 9.60 7.81 7.10
N MET A 131 8.39 8.18 6.68
CA MET A 131 8.05 9.58 6.42
C MET A 131 8.14 10.45 7.67
N VAL A 132 7.65 9.98 8.82
CA VAL A 132 7.77 10.73 10.09
C VAL A 132 9.23 10.93 10.49
N GLN A 133 10.08 9.95 10.22
CA GLN A 133 11.50 10.00 10.57
C GLN A 133 12.33 10.92 9.66
N HIS A 134 11.96 11.06 8.38
CA HIS A 134 12.81 11.70 7.38
C HIS A 134 12.22 12.94 6.71
N ALA A 135 10.89 13.13 6.75
CA ALA A 135 10.24 14.28 6.13
C ALA A 135 10.23 15.50 7.06
N HIS A 136 11.39 16.09 7.29
CA HIS A 136 11.57 17.33 8.05
C HIS A 136 11.61 18.56 7.12
N PRO A 137 10.54 19.38 7.05
CA PRO A 137 10.46 20.50 6.11
C PRO A 137 11.54 21.57 6.35
N ASP A 138 11.93 21.77 7.61
CA ASP A 138 12.98 22.73 7.97
C ASP A 138 14.36 22.29 7.48
N ASP A 139 14.58 20.99 7.34
CA ASP A 139 15.83 20.44 6.82
C ASP A 139 15.86 20.51 5.29
N ALA A 140 14.71 20.45 4.62
CA ALA A 140 14.62 20.66 3.17
C ALA A 140 15.10 22.05 2.74
N ALA A 141 15.02 23.06 3.61
CA ALA A 141 15.53 24.41 3.36
C ALA A 141 17.03 24.57 3.68
N LYS A 142 17.55 23.78 4.63
CA LYS A 142 18.94 23.87 5.12
C LYS A 142 19.90 22.97 4.34
N ASP A 143 19.45 21.77 4.00
CA ASP A 143 20.20 20.78 3.21
C ASP A 143 19.23 20.04 2.25
N PRO A 144 18.89 20.68 1.12
CA PRO A 144 17.94 20.12 0.16
C PRO A 144 18.40 18.79 -0.46
N GLU A 145 19.71 18.56 -0.56
CA GLU A 145 20.26 17.37 -1.22
C GLU A 145 20.12 16.13 -0.32
N THR A 146 20.50 16.24 0.95
CA THR A 146 20.32 15.16 1.92
C THR A 146 18.84 14.82 2.10
N TYR A 147 17.97 15.84 2.14
CA TYR A 147 16.53 15.64 2.18
C TYR A 147 16.02 14.88 0.95
N ARG A 148 16.44 15.30 -0.26
CA ARG A 148 16.04 14.64 -1.51
C ARG A 148 16.52 13.19 -1.56
N GLN A 149 17.75 12.92 -1.13
CA GLN A 149 18.28 11.56 -1.07
C GLN A 149 17.50 10.68 -0.07
N ALA A 150 17.17 11.20 1.11
CA ALA A 150 16.38 10.46 2.09
C ALA A 150 14.99 10.09 1.54
N MET A 151 14.36 10.99 0.77
CA MET A 151 13.09 10.71 0.09
C MET A 151 13.26 9.72 -1.08
N ALA A 152 14.36 9.80 -1.83
CA ALA A 152 14.71 8.86 -2.91
C ALA A 152 14.97 7.44 -2.42
N ASP A 153 15.50 7.31 -1.20
CA ASP A 153 15.79 6.02 -0.62
C ASP A 153 14.58 5.34 0.03
N LEU A 154 13.40 5.99 0.08
CA LEU A 154 12.24 5.48 0.82
C LEU A 154 11.89 4.04 0.43
N PHE A 155 11.66 3.78 -0.86
CA PHE A 155 11.30 2.46 -1.36
C PHE A 155 12.49 1.47 -1.39
N HIS A 156 13.70 1.95 -1.11
CA HIS A 156 14.90 1.13 -0.95
C HIS A 156 15.22 0.79 0.50
N LYS A 157 14.75 1.56 1.47
CA LYS A 157 15.20 1.45 2.87
C LYS A 157 14.09 1.27 3.89
N LEU A 158 12.83 1.54 3.54
CA LEU A 158 11.73 1.43 4.51
C LEU A 158 11.56 0.01 5.08
N HIS A 159 11.95 -1.01 4.32
CA HIS A 159 11.90 -2.42 4.75
C HIS A 159 13.05 -2.80 5.69
N ALA A 160 14.15 -2.02 5.71
CA ALA A 160 15.34 -2.30 6.51
C ALA A 160 15.25 -1.75 7.95
N GLN A 161 14.09 -1.24 8.34
CA GLN A 161 13.83 -0.69 9.68
C GLN A 161 13.12 -1.69 10.62
N GLU A 162 12.85 -2.92 10.16
CA GLU A 162 12.35 -4.05 10.97
C GLU A 162 13.47 -4.66 11.85
#